data_AF-A0A7R9GZA4-F1
#
_entry.id   AF-A0A7R9GZA4-F1
#
_cell.length_a   1.000
_cell.length_b   1.000
_cell.length_c   1.000
_cell.angle_alpha   90.00
_cell.angle_beta   90.00
_cell.angle_gamma   90.00
#
_symmetry.space_group_name_H-M   'P 1'
#
loop_
_entity.id
_entity.type
_entity.pdbx_description
1 polymer ?
#
loop_
_entity_poly.entity_id
_entity_poly.type
_entity_poly.pdbx_seq_one_letter_code
_entity_poly.pdbx_strand_id
1 'polypeptide(L)'
;MILNKEDASYSLMLEVQTPIDNVLIQSDVPLDLLDVERNSAVVSYSDCDPSSGNYLLATYRCQMNTTRLELKIRTIEGQHGTLRAYITPLVQPKCCQVPVNDDSIAHTLKLLHPKLEAQLELAKKITLLEALKELEAQLVRAVNDDSIAHTLKLLHPKLEAQLELAKKITLLEALKELEAHEGDSSCLIPEYRDILEKEKLLQAEYKKQPAHLDRLYGMITDMYIDKHKFKGANVKGKVPQLLEVLDKYELKKLLDFFDQS
;
A
#
# COMPACT_ATOMS: atom_id res chain seq x y z
N MET A 1 -1.67 -12.01 -12.75
CA MET A 1 -1.46 -10.85 -11.85
C MET A 1 -0.35 -10.00 -12.44
N ILE A 2 -0.53 -8.68 -12.51
CA ILE A 2 0.44 -7.74 -13.10
C ILE A 2 0.73 -6.64 -12.08
N LEU A 3 2.01 -6.31 -11.86
CA LEU A 3 2.42 -5.20 -11.00
C LEU A 3 2.32 -3.87 -11.76
N ASN A 4 1.52 -2.94 -11.25
CA ASN A 4 1.51 -1.56 -11.68
C ASN A 4 2.59 -0.76 -10.92
N LYS A 5 3.52 -0.17 -11.68
CA LYS A 5 4.64 0.59 -11.14
C LYS A 5 4.25 1.99 -10.65
N GLU A 6 3.15 2.55 -11.17
CA GLU A 6 2.74 3.93 -10.87
C GLU A 6 2.19 4.06 -9.44
N ASP A 7 1.43 3.07 -8.99
CA ASP A 7 0.71 3.10 -7.70
C ASP A 7 1.06 1.95 -6.75
N ALA A 8 2.11 1.19 -7.09
CA ALA A 8 2.62 0.05 -6.33
C ALA A 8 1.53 -0.96 -5.94
N SER A 9 0.64 -1.26 -6.88
CA SER A 9 -0.44 -2.24 -6.70
C SER A 9 -0.37 -3.35 -7.76
N TYR A 10 -0.92 -4.51 -7.43
CA TYR A 10 -1.10 -5.63 -8.34
C TYR A 10 -2.51 -5.63 -8.90
N SER A 11 -2.64 -5.67 -10.22
CA SER A 11 -3.90 -5.97 -10.90
C SER A 11 -4.03 -7.49 -11.08
N LEU A 12 -5.04 -8.08 -10.42
CA LEU A 12 -5.45 -9.47 -10.59
C LEU A 12 -6.70 -9.51 -11.46
N MET A 13 -6.57 -10.09 -12.65
CA MET A 13 -7.68 -10.33 -13.56
C MET A 13 -8.09 -11.80 -13.50
N LEU A 14 -9.35 -12.04 -13.18
CA LEU A 14 -9.97 -13.38 -13.15
C LEU A 14 -10.95 -13.47 -14.31
N GLU A 15 -10.83 -14.51 -15.13
CA GLU A 15 -11.69 -14.71 -16.30
C GLU A 15 -12.21 -16.16 -16.32
N VAL A 16 -13.52 -16.32 -16.49
CA VAL A 16 -14.22 -17.61 -16.58
C VAL A 16 -15.18 -17.56 -17.77
N GLN A 17 -15.40 -18.69 -18.43
CA GLN A 17 -16.27 -18.79 -19.60
C GLN A 17 -17.75 -18.55 -19.28
N THR A 18 -18.16 -18.80 -18.04
CA THR A 18 -19.52 -18.60 -17.54
C THR A 18 -19.58 -17.38 -16.62
N PRO A 19 -20.75 -16.71 -16.50
CA PRO A 19 -20.92 -15.63 -15.53
C PRO A 19 -20.50 -16.05 -14.13
N ILE A 20 -19.83 -15.15 -13.42
CA ILE A 20 -19.38 -15.37 -12.05
C ILE A 20 -20.53 -14.98 -11.10
N ASP A 21 -20.84 -15.84 -10.13
CA ASP A 21 -21.77 -15.52 -9.03
C ASP A 21 -21.02 -14.74 -7.93
N ASN A 22 -19.92 -15.32 -7.44
CA ASN A 22 -19.06 -14.67 -6.47
C ASN A 22 -17.59 -15.11 -6.58
N VAL A 23 -16.70 -14.29 -6.03
CA VAL A 23 -15.29 -14.59 -5.83
C VAL A 23 -14.93 -14.36 -4.36
N LEU A 24 -14.37 -15.36 -3.69
CA LEU A 24 -13.81 -15.22 -2.34
C LEU A 24 -12.30 -15.04 -2.44
N ILE A 25 -11.80 -14.01 -1.78
CA ILE A 25 -10.39 -13.69 -1.63
C ILE A 25 -9.97 -13.97 -0.19
N GLN A 26 -8.99 -14.84 -0.02
CA GLN A 26 -8.40 -15.19 1.26
C GLN A 26 -6.91 -14.86 1.24
N SER A 27 -6.39 -14.23 2.28
CA SER A 27 -4.96 -14.04 2.46
C SER A 27 -4.51 -14.29 3.90
N ASP A 28 -3.29 -14.79 4.05
CA ASP A 28 -2.56 -14.97 5.32
C ASP A 28 -1.71 -13.73 5.69
N VAL A 29 -1.70 -12.69 4.85
CA VAL A 29 -1.00 -11.42 5.07
C VAL A 29 -1.93 -10.22 4.91
N PRO A 30 -1.64 -9.08 5.57
CA PRO A 30 -2.33 -7.81 5.34
C PRO A 30 -2.21 -7.36 3.91
N LEU A 31 -3.36 -7.10 3.30
CA LEU A 31 -3.49 -6.57 1.95
C LEU A 31 -4.62 -5.56 1.91
N ASP A 32 -4.43 -4.49 1.14
CA ASP A 32 -5.49 -3.55 0.84
C ASP A 32 -6.12 -3.92 -0.51
N LEU A 33 -7.43 -4.16 -0.50
CA LEU A 33 -8.21 -4.32 -1.71
C LEU A 33 -8.71 -2.94 -2.15
N LEU A 34 -8.24 -2.47 -3.30
CA LEU A 34 -8.54 -1.15 -3.83
C LEU A 34 -9.75 -1.21 -4.77
N ASP A 35 -10.61 -0.19 -4.69
CA ASP A 35 -11.74 -0.04 -5.61
C ASP A 35 -11.27 0.13 -7.05
N VAL A 36 -11.98 -0.54 -7.96
CA VAL A 36 -11.79 -0.46 -9.41
C VAL A 36 -13.09 0.06 -10.01
N GLU A 37 -13.06 1.22 -10.66
CA GLU A 37 -14.27 1.88 -11.19
C GLU A 37 -15.08 1.00 -12.16
N ARG A 38 -14.40 0.12 -12.90
CA ARG A 38 -15.04 -0.82 -13.84
C ARG A 38 -15.64 -2.05 -13.15
N ASN A 39 -15.35 -2.27 -11.87
CA ASN A 39 -15.82 -3.41 -11.12
C ASN A 39 -17.14 -3.05 -10.41
N SER A 40 -18.23 -3.67 -10.85
CA SER A 40 -19.57 -3.48 -10.26
C SER A 40 -19.92 -4.53 -9.19
N ALA A 41 -18.98 -5.39 -8.81
CA ALA A 41 -19.21 -6.38 -7.77
C ALA A 41 -19.34 -5.72 -6.40
N VAL A 42 -20.26 -6.22 -5.59
CA VAL A 42 -20.41 -5.79 -4.19
C VAL A 42 -19.39 -6.54 -3.35
N VAL A 43 -18.57 -5.80 -2.61
CA VAL A 43 -17.54 -6.36 -1.73
C VAL A 43 -18.08 -6.46 -0.31
N SER A 44 -17.88 -7.61 0.33
CA SER A 44 -18.13 -7.81 1.75
C SER A 44 -16.91 -8.40 2.44
N TYR A 45 -16.45 -7.74 3.51
CA TYR A 45 -15.35 -8.21 4.34
C TYR A 45 -15.90 -9.07 5.49
N SER A 46 -15.21 -10.17 5.78
CA SER A 46 -15.52 -11.03 6.93
C SER A 46 -14.44 -10.88 7.99
N ASP A 47 -14.85 -10.86 9.26
CA ASP A 47 -13.91 -10.86 10.37
C ASP A 47 -13.06 -12.13 10.34
N CYS A 48 -11.75 -11.96 10.49
CA CYS A 48 -10.81 -13.05 10.56
C CYS A 48 -10.53 -13.42 12.02
N ASP A 49 -10.72 -14.68 12.39
CA ASP A 49 -10.25 -15.18 13.69
C ASP A 49 -8.71 -15.30 13.67
N PRO A 50 -7.98 -14.70 14.64
CA PRO A 50 -6.54 -14.86 14.78
C PRO A 50 -6.05 -16.32 14.77
N SER A 51 -6.88 -17.27 15.21
CA SER A 51 -6.54 -18.71 15.23
C SER A 51 -6.53 -19.37 13.84
N SER A 52 -7.21 -18.76 12.86
CA SER A 52 -7.44 -19.35 11.53
C SER A 52 -6.26 -19.20 10.57
N GLY A 53 -5.29 -18.34 10.89
CA GLY A 53 -4.18 -17.99 9.99
C GLY A 53 -4.62 -17.12 8.79
N ASN A 54 -5.86 -16.65 8.77
CA ASN A 54 -6.34 -15.68 7.79
C ASN A 54 -6.14 -14.27 8.32
N TYR A 55 -5.57 -13.40 7.51
CA TYR A 55 -5.52 -11.97 7.77
C TYR A 55 -6.63 -11.23 7.02
N LEU A 56 -6.99 -11.69 5.81
CA LEU A 56 -8.02 -11.08 4.98
C LEU A 56 -8.98 -12.14 4.44
N LEU A 57 -10.28 -11.88 4.60
CA LEU A 57 -11.37 -12.58 3.92
C LEU A 57 -12.33 -11.57 3.31
N ALA A 58 -12.40 -11.55 1.98
CA ALA A 58 -13.30 -10.66 1.24
C ALA A 58 -14.08 -11.45 0.19
N THR A 59 -15.38 -11.19 0.07
CA THR A 59 -16.23 -11.80 -0.96
C THR A 59 -16.72 -10.72 -1.91
N TYR A 60 -16.45 -10.90 -3.20
CA TYR A 60 -16.97 -10.10 -4.29
C TYR A 60 -18.17 -10.80 -4.90
N ARG A 61 -19.36 -10.22 -4.78
CA ARG A 61 -20.57 -10.73 -5.42
C ARG A 61 -20.83 -9.96 -6.71
N CYS A 62 -20.77 -10.65 -7.83
CA CYS A 62 -21.05 -10.04 -9.14
C CYS A 62 -22.56 -9.90 -9.32
N GLN A 63 -23.04 -8.68 -9.60
CA GLN A 63 -24.48 -8.42 -9.80
C GLN A 63 -24.94 -8.62 -11.24
N MET A 64 -24.01 -8.52 -12.20
CA MET A 64 -24.25 -8.62 -13.63
C MET A 64 -23.70 -9.95 -14.16
N ASN A 65 -24.05 -10.30 -15.41
CA ASN A 65 -23.47 -11.45 -16.12
C ASN A 65 -22.00 -11.18 -16.49
N THR A 66 -21.16 -11.10 -15.47
CA THR A 66 -19.75 -10.71 -15.57
C THR A 66 -18.91 -11.98 -15.64
N THR A 67 -18.19 -12.15 -16.75
CA THR A 67 -17.25 -13.26 -16.97
C THR A 67 -15.81 -12.90 -16.59
N ARG A 68 -15.53 -11.61 -16.42
CA ARG A 68 -14.21 -11.06 -16.09
C ARG A 68 -14.29 -10.15 -14.87
N LEU A 69 -13.51 -10.43 -13.85
CA LEU A 69 -13.40 -9.61 -12.64
C LEU A 69 -11.97 -9.07 -12.51
N GLU A 70 -11.83 -7.76 -12.43
CA GLU A 70 -10.56 -7.10 -12.13
C GLU A 70 -10.55 -6.67 -10.66
N LEU A 71 -9.49 -7.09 -9.96
CA LEU A 71 -9.21 -6.76 -8.57
C LEU A 71 -7.87 -6.04 -8.51
N LYS A 72 -7.80 -5.02 -7.67
CA LYS A 72 -6.56 -4.27 -7.46
C LYS A 72 -6.13 -4.45 -6.01
N ILE A 73 -4.93 -4.99 -5.83
CA ILE A 73 -4.42 -5.45 -4.54
C ILE A 73 -3.15 -4.67 -4.24
N ARG A 74 -3.05 -4.08 -3.05
CA ARG A 74 -1.85 -3.40 -2.59
C ARG A 74 -1.26 -4.15 -1.40
N THR A 75 0.04 -4.43 -1.50
CA THR A 75 0.82 -5.18 -0.50
C THR A 75 1.60 -4.24 0.40
N ILE A 76 1.84 -4.64 1.65
CA ILE A 76 2.76 -3.93 2.56
C ILE A 76 4.20 -4.41 2.32
N GLU A 77 5.17 -3.48 2.36
CA GLU A 77 6.59 -3.82 2.20
C GLU A 77 7.08 -4.73 3.36
N GLY A 78 7.98 -5.67 3.06
CA GLY A 78 8.56 -6.57 4.07
C GLY A 78 7.69 -7.77 4.45
N GLN A 79 6.43 -7.81 4.05
CA GLN A 79 5.53 -8.95 4.31
C GLN A 79 5.41 -9.85 3.09
N HIS A 80 5.33 -11.16 3.31
CA HIS A 80 5.21 -12.16 2.26
C HIS A 80 4.26 -13.25 2.70
N GLY A 81 3.44 -13.74 1.77
CA GLY A 81 2.39 -14.69 2.08
C GLY A 81 1.69 -15.22 0.85
N THR A 82 0.58 -15.87 1.10
CA THR A 82 -0.30 -16.51 0.15
C THR A 82 -1.59 -15.72 -0.01
N LEU A 83 -1.92 -15.37 -1.25
CA LEU A 83 -3.26 -14.98 -1.65
C LEU A 83 -3.95 -16.18 -2.32
N ARG A 84 -5.21 -16.46 -1.98
CA ARG A 84 -6.05 -17.46 -2.65
C ARG A 84 -7.34 -16.80 -3.14
N ALA A 85 -7.74 -17.14 -4.36
CA ALA A 85 -9.00 -16.71 -4.96
C ALA A 85 -9.85 -17.94 -5.31
N TYR A 86 -11.09 -17.97 -4.82
CA TYR A 86 -12.06 -19.02 -5.07
C TYR A 86 -13.18 -18.45 -5.92
N ILE A 87 -13.47 -19.06 -7.07
CA ILE A 87 -14.43 -18.50 -8.04
C ILE A 87 -15.65 -19.43 -8.11
N THR A 88 -16.82 -18.88 -7.86
CA THR A 88 -18.09 -19.59 -8.01
C THR A 88 -18.79 -19.11 -9.27
N PRO A 89 -18.79 -19.88 -10.38
CA PRO A 89 -19.61 -19.59 -11.54
C PRO A 89 -21.11 -19.74 -11.27
N LEU A 90 -21.93 -19.01 -12.02
CA LEU A 90 -23.38 -19.07 -12.02
C LEU A 90 -23.86 -20.25 -12.90
N VAL A 91 -23.55 -21.47 -12.46
CA VAL A 91 -23.95 -22.74 -13.12
C VAL A 91 -24.73 -23.60 -12.12
N GLN A 92 -25.65 -24.45 -12.60
CA GLN A 92 -26.32 -25.47 -11.79
C GLN A 92 -25.82 -26.87 -12.19
N PRO A 93 -25.32 -27.68 -11.24
CA PRO A 93 -25.13 -27.39 -9.82
C PRO A 93 -24.05 -26.33 -9.58
N LYS A 94 -24.18 -25.53 -8.51
CA LYS A 94 -23.14 -24.56 -8.13
C LYS A 94 -21.88 -25.34 -7.79
N CYS A 95 -20.83 -25.16 -8.57
CA CYS A 95 -19.49 -25.65 -8.28
C CYS A 95 -18.61 -24.46 -7.91
N CYS A 96 -17.87 -24.55 -6.81
CA CYS A 96 -16.79 -23.62 -6.56
C CYS A 96 -15.57 -24.15 -7.31
N GLN A 97 -15.15 -23.46 -8.35
CA GLN A 97 -13.92 -23.77 -9.03
C GLN A 97 -12.79 -23.04 -8.27
N VAL A 98 -11.87 -23.82 -7.73
CA VAL A 98 -10.49 -23.34 -7.66
C VAL A 98 -10.02 -23.39 -9.12
N PRO A 99 -9.63 -22.30 -9.77
CA PRO A 99 -9.27 -22.34 -11.19
C PRO A 99 -8.13 -23.34 -11.40
N VAL A 100 -8.44 -24.49 -11.99
CA VAL A 100 -7.50 -25.57 -12.34
C VAL A 100 -7.29 -25.51 -13.84
N ASN A 101 -6.14 -24.97 -14.26
CA ASN A 101 -5.54 -25.30 -15.54
C ASN A 101 -4.17 -25.90 -15.25
N ASP A 102 -3.89 -27.01 -15.94
CA ASP A 102 -3.07 -28.17 -15.53
C ASP A 102 -1.57 -27.96 -15.24
N ASP A 103 -1.08 -26.73 -15.12
CA ASP A 103 0.31 -26.44 -14.72
C ASP A 103 0.42 -25.61 -13.43
N SER A 104 -0.67 -25.47 -12.67
CA SER A 104 -0.66 -24.66 -11.44
C SER A 104 -1.64 -25.19 -10.40
N ILE A 105 -1.07 -25.86 -9.38
CA ILE A 105 -1.56 -25.88 -7.99
C ILE A 105 -2.16 -24.50 -7.69
N ALA A 106 -3.26 -24.44 -6.91
CA ALA A 106 -3.92 -23.23 -6.39
C ALA A 106 -3.18 -21.93 -6.70
N HIS A 107 -3.83 -20.90 -7.24
CA HIS A 107 -3.24 -19.55 -7.37
C HIS A 107 -2.96 -18.92 -5.98
N THR A 108 -2.23 -19.63 -5.11
CA THR A 108 -1.22 -19.21 -4.15
C THR A 108 -0.25 -18.33 -4.92
N LEU A 109 -0.69 -17.11 -5.20
CA LEU A 109 0.22 -16.06 -5.59
C LEU A 109 1.06 -15.83 -4.34
N LYS A 110 2.31 -16.31 -4.36
CA LYS A 110 3.30 -15.85 -3.40
C LYS A 110 3.46 -14.37 -3.67
N LEU A 111 2.86 -13.55 -2.83
CA LEU A 111 3.04 -12.11 -2.87
C LEU A 111 4.46 -11.86 -2.37
N LEU A 112 5.43 -11.91 -3.28
CA LEU A 112 6.77 -11.39 -3.02
C LEU A 112 6.79 -9.92 -3.41
N HIS A 113 7.17 -9.08 -2.46
CA HIS A 113 7.49 -7.70 -2.75
C HIS A 113 8.61 -7.61 -3.82
N PRO A 114 8.58 -6.65 -4.76
CA PRO A 114 9.58 -6.57 -5.84
C PRO A 114 11.03 -6.42 -5.35
N LYS A 115 11.25 -5.76 -4.21
CA LYS A 115 12.57 -5.74 -3.55
C LYS A 115 12.96 -7.12 -3.00
N LEU A 116 11.99 -7.89 -2.51
CA LEU A 116 12.22 -9.23 -1.99
C LEU A 116 12.53 -10.21 -3.13
N GLU A 117 11.98 -10.03 -4.34
CA GLU A 117 12.42 -10.80 -5.52
C GLU A 117 13.87 -10.50 -5.90
N ALA A 118 14.28 -9.23 -5.92
CA ALA A 118 15.68 -8.86 -6.15
C ALA A 118 16.62 -9.38 -5.04
N GLN A 119 16.17 -9.33 -3.77
CA GLN A 119 16.91 -9.90 -2.64
C GLN A 119 16.88 -11.44 -2.63
N LEU A 120 15.81 -12.08 -3.11
CA LEU A 120 15.67 -13.54 -3.17
C LEU A 120 16.42 -14.11 -4.37
N GLU A 121 16.53 -13.39 -5.48
CA GLU A 121 17.39 -13.77 -6.62
C GLU A 121 18.87 -13.65 -6.24
N LEU A 122 19.22 -12.66 -5.41
CA LEU A 122 20.53 -12.55 -4.76
C LEU A 122 20.75 -13.67 -3.72
N ALA A 123 19.74 -14.00 -2.90
CA ALA A 123 19.82 -15.03 -1.86
C ALA A 123 19.80 -16.47 -2.42
N LYS A 124 19.09 -16.73 -3.52
CA LYS A 124 19.08 -18.03 -4.22
C LYS A 124 20.44 -18.36 -4.85
N LYS A 125 21.27 -17.35 -5.13
CA LYS A 125 22.66 -17.53 -5.56
C LYS A 125 23.61 -17.92 -4.42
N ILE A 126 23.15 -17.90 -3.17
CA ILE A 126 23.97 -18.13 -1.97
C ILE A 126 23.51 -19.43 -1.31
N THR A 127 23.98 -20.55 -1.85
CA THR A 127 23.98 -21.83 -1.15
C THR A 127 25.18 -21.86 -0.21
N LEU A 128 24.98 -21.63 1.08
CA LEU A 128 25.52 -22.42 2.21
C LEU A 128 25.32 -21.66 3.54
N LEU A 129 24.67 -22.33 4.48
CA LEU A 129 24.29 -21.85 5.81
C LEU A 129 25.45 -21.47 6.75
N GLU A 130 26.71 -21.69 6.36
CA GLU A 130 27.90 -21.34 7.16
C GLU A 130 28.54 -20.01 6.73
N ALA A 131 28.40 -19.62 5.46
CA ALA A 131 28.90 -18.34 4.96
C ALA A 131 28.08 -17.14 5.47
N LEU A 132 26.84 -17.35 5.91
CA LEU A 132 25.92 -16.31 6.37
C LEU A 132 26.42 -15.54 7.61
N LYS A 133 27.12 -16.17 8.55
CA LYS A 133 27.58 -15.50 9.77
C LYS A 133 28.75 -14.55 9.53
N GLU A 134 29.70 -14.94 8.67
CA GLU A 134 30.79 -14.03 8.26
C GLU A 134 30.29 -12.94 7.32
N LEU A 135 29.31 -13.24 6.45
CA LEU A 135 28.69 -12.24 5.59
C LEU A 135 27.82 -11.24 6.37
N GLU A 136 27.04 -11.68 7.37
CA GLU A 136 26.30 -10.77 8.28
C GLU A 136 27.25 -9.81 8.98
N ALA A 137 28.37 -10.32 9.50
CA ALA A 137 29.38 -9.49 10.17
C ALA A 137 30.08 -8.50 9.21
N GLN A 138 30.25 -8.86 7.94
CA GLN A 138 30.79 -7.97 6.91
C GLN A 138 29.76 -6.96 6.39
N LEU A 139 28.47 -7.34 6.28
CA LEU A 139 27.38 -6.46 5.86
C LEU A 139 27.09 -5.36 6.89
N VAL A 140 27.19 -5.68 8.18
CA VAL A 140 27.03 -4.72 9.30
C VAL A 140 28.05 -3.57 9.23
N ARG A 141 29.24 -3.78 8.62
CA ARG A 141 30.25 -2.73 8.45
C ARG A 141 30.06 -1.82 7.23
N ALA A 142 29.11 -2.13 6.35
CA ALA A 142 28.94 -1.41 5.08
C ALA A 142 27.64 -0.60 4.98
N VAL A 143 26.93 -0.37 6.09
CA VAL A 143 25.78 0.56 6.09
C VAL A 143 26.32 1.98 6.08
N ASN A 144 26.25 2.63 4.92
CA ASN A 144 26.57 4.05 4.80
C ASN A 144 25.53 4.86 5.59
N ASP A 145 25.92 5.56 6.64
CA ASP A 145 25.01 6.41 7.42
C ASP A 145 24.33 7.48 6.53
N ASP A 146 24.96 7.91 5.43
CA ASP A 146 24.36 8.85 4.46
C ASP A 146 23.20 8.25 3.66
N SER A 147 23.09 6.92 3.57
CA SER A 147 22.05 6.23 2.79
C SER A 147 20.65 6.50 3.36
N ILE A 148 20.54 6.63 4.68
CA ILE A 148 19.29 6.91 5.37
C ILE A 148 18.89 8.36 5.13
N ALA A 149 19.82 9.29 5.29
CA ALA A 149 19.58 10.70 4.99
C ALA A 149 19.18 10.90 3.52
N HIS A 150 19.82 10.19 2.59
CA HIS A 150 19.44 10.19 1.19
C HIS A 150 18.03 9.64 0.96
N THR A 151 17.69 8.51 1.58
CA THR A 151 16.36 7.90 1.45
C THR A 151 15.26 8.81 2.01
N LEU A 152 15.51 9.47 3.15
CA LEU A 152 14.60 10.46 3.72
C LEU A 152 14.39 11.66 2.78
N LYS A 153 15.44 12.12 2.08
CA LYS A 153 15.33 13.16 1.05
C LYS A 153 14.53 12.70 -0.17
N LEU A 154 14.54 11.41 -0.52
CA LEU A 154 13.68 10.86 -1.58
C LEU A 154 12.22 10.74 -1.17
N LEU A 155 11.95 10.46 0.12
CA LEU A 155 10.59 10.40 0.67
C LEU A 155 10.01 11.80 0.92
N HIS A 156 10.86 12.79 1.20
CA HIS A 156 10.47 14.17 1.49
C HIS A 156 9.45 14.78 0.52
N PRO A 157 9.68 14.83 -0.81
CA PRO A 157 8.73 15.45 -1.73
C PRO A 157 7.37 14.74 -1.74
N LYS A 158 7.33 13.43 -1.44
CA LYS A 158 6.06 12.68 -1.36
C LYS A 158 5.28 13.06 -0.11
N LEU A 159 5.96 13.16 1.04
CA LEU A 159 5.34 13.62 2.28
C LEU A 159 4.86 15.06 2.18
N GLU A 160 5.70 15.95 1.67
CA GLU A 160 5.36 17.36 1.48
C GLU A 160 4.14 17.52 0.58
N ALA A 161 4.10 16.81 -0.56
CA ALA A 161 2.94 16.83 -1.44
C ALA A 161 1.65 16.37 -0.76
N GLN A 162 1.70 15.32 0.08
CA GLN A 162 0.52 14.87 0.83
C GLN A 162 0.10 15.91 1.88
N LEU A 163 1.03 16.53 2.61
CA LEU A 163 0.69 17.57 3.60
C LEU A 163 0.13 18.84 2.94
N GLU A 164 0.69 19.21 1.79
CA GLU A 164 0.22 20.36 1.02
C GLU A 164 -1.18 20.13 0.45
N LEU A 165 -1.51 18.90 0.04
CA LEU A 165 -2.86 18.51 -0.37
C LEU A 165 -3.87 18.74 0.76
N ALA A 166 -3.54 18.40 2.02
CA ALA A 166 -4.42 18.66 3.15
C ALA A 166 -4.70 20.16 3.33
N LYS A 167 -3.65 21.01 3.24
CA LYS A 167 -3.81 22.47 3.32
C LYS A 167 -4.70 23.01 2.20
N LYS A 168 -4.54 22.50 0.97
CA LYS A 168 -5.38 22.90 -0.17
C LYS A 168 -6.84 22.54 0.04
N ILE A 169 -7.14 21.40 0.66
CA ILE A 169 -8.53 21.02 0.99
C ILE A 169 -9.12 21.92 2.08
N THR A 170 -8.37 22.21 3.14
CA THR A 170 -8.83 23.18 4.17
C THR A 170 -9.12 24.56 3.55
N LEU A 171 -8.27 25.02 2.64
CA LEU A 171 -8.51 26.27 1.91
C LEU A 171 -9.71 26.18 0.97
N LEU A 172 -9.88 25.06 0.26
CA LEU A 172 -11.01 24.84 -0.65
C LEU A 172 -12.36 24.93 0.07
N GLU A 173 -12.47 24.41 1.30
CA GLU A 173 -13.67 24.54 2.14
C GLU A 173 -13.98 26.01 2.43
N ALA A 174 -12.98 26.78 2.88
CA ALA A 174 -13.14 28.21 3.15
C ALA A 174 -13.46 29.03 1.88
N LEU A 175 -12.84 28.71 0.74
CA LEU A 175 -13.07 29.41 -0.53
C LEU A 175 -14.49 29.18 -1.06
N LYS A 176 -15.05 27.98 -0.86
CA LYS A 176 -16.44 27.69 -1.23
C LYS A 176 -17.45 28.47 -0.40
N GLU A 177 -17.18 28.63 0.89
CA GLU A 177 -18.03 29.47 1.75
C GLU A 177 -18.05 30.91 1.25
N LEU A 178 -16.89 31.46 0.85
CA LEU A 178 -16.79 32.81 0.28
C LEU A 178 -17.52 32.94 -1.06
N GLU A 179 -17.35 31.98 -1.97
CA GLU A 179 -18.03 31.98 -3.28
C GLU A 179 -19.56 31.93 -3.12
N ALA A 180 -20.07 31.18 -2.14
CA ALA A 180 -21.50 31.11 -1.84
C ALA A 180 -22.09 32.44 -1.34
N HIS A 181 -21.28 33.31 -0.73
CA HIS A 181 -21.71 34.61 -0.20
C HIS A 181 -21.56 35.75 -1.22
N GLU A 182 -20.47 35.76 -2.00
CA GLU A 182 -20.14 36.87 -2.91
C GLU A 182 -20.59 36.63 -4.36
N GLY A 183 -20.91 35.39 -4.73
CA GLY A 183 -21.54 35.02 -6.01
C GLY A 183 -20.62 35.04 -7.24
N ASP A 184 -19.37 35.52 -7.12
CA ASP A 184 -18.37 35.49 -8.19
C ASP A 184 -16.94 35.31 -7.64
N SER A 185 -16.11 34.53 -8.34
CA SER A 185 -14.73 34.22 -7.95
C SER A 185 -13.70 35.20 -8.56
N SER A 186 -14.17 36.23 -9.25
CA SER A 186 -13.36 37.26 -9.90
C SER A 186 -12.58 38.17 -8.94
N CYS A 187 -12.93 38.17 -7.65
CA CYS A 187 -12.21 38.88 -6.58
C CYS A 187 -11.00 38.09 -6.04
N LEU A 188 -10.93 36.78 -6.31
CA LEU A 188 -9.88 35.90 -5.78
C LEU A 188 -8.61 35.99 -6.61
N ILE A 189 -7.46 35.79 -5.96
CA ILE A 189 -6.17 35.66 -6.66
C ILE A 189 -6.14 34.38 -7.52
N PRO A 190 -5.36 34.35 -8.61
CA PRO A 190 -5.32 33.20 -9.54
C PRO A 190 -5.03 31.85 -8.86
N GLU A 191 -4.20 31.83 -7.81
CA GLU A 191 -3.88 30.61 -7.06
C GLU A 191 -5.11 29.98 -6.40
N TYR A 192 -6.02 30.78 -5.86
CA TYR A 192 -7.24 30.28 -5.21
C TYR A 192 -8.30 29.88 -6.23
N ARG A 193 -8.36 30.55 -7.38
CA ARG A 193 -9.21 30.11 -8.50
C ARG A 193 -8.77 28.75 -9.03
N ASP A 194 -7.47 28.53 -9.18
CA ASP A 194 -6.92 27.24 -9.62
C ASP A 194 -7.25 26.10 -8.63
N ILE A 195 -7.33 26.41 -7.33
CA ILE A 195 -7.81 25.46 -6.31
C ILE A 195 -9.31 25.15 -6.48
N LEU A 196 -10.16 26.16 -6.71
CA LEU A 196 -11.59 25.98 -6.96
C LEU A 196 -11.86 25.19 -8.25
N GLU A 197 -11.13 25.48 -9.34
CA GLU A 197 -11.25 24.76 -10.61
C GLU A 197 -10.86 23.28 -10.47
N LYS A 198 -9.87 22.97 -9.62
CA LYS A 198 -9.37 21.60 -9.37
C LYS A 198 -10.10 20.88 -8.25
N GLU A 199 -11.20 21.42 -7.72
CA GLU A 199 -11.95 20.89 -6.59
C GLU A 199 -12.14 19.36 -6.67
N LYS A 200 -12.73 18.87 -7.77
CA LYS A 200 -13.06 17.44 -7.93
C LYS A 200 -11.83 16.55 -7.89
N LEU A 201 -10.72 17.02 -8.47
CA LEU A 201 -9.45 16.28 -8.48
C LEU A 201 -8.81 16.26 -7.09
N LEU A 202 -8.72 17.42 -6.44
CA LEU A 202 -8.18 17.54 -5.09
C LEU A 202 -8.97 16.68 -4.09
N GLN A 203 -10.29 16.69 -4.16
CA GLN A 203 -11.12 15.83 -3.30
C GLN A 203 -10.92 14.34 -3.58
N ALA A 204 -10.78 13.94 -4.86
CA ALA A 204 -10.52 12.55 -5.23
C ALA A 204 -9.14 12.06 -4.76
N GLU A 205 -8.12 12.91 -4.83
CA GLU A 205 -6.78 12.63 -4.30
C GLU A 205 -6.78 12.60 -2.76
N TYR A 206 -7.47 13.53 -2.12
CA TYR A 206 -7.55 13.62 -0.65
C TYR A 206 -8.22 12.38 -0.04
N LYS A 207 -9.21 11.79 -0.72
CA LYS A 207 -9.79 10.49 -0.32
C LYS A 207 -8.75 9.37 -0.22
N LYS A 208 -7.68 9.42 -1.02
CA LYS A 208 -6.59 8.43 -1.03
C LYS A 208 -5.43 8.80 -0.09
N GLN A 209 -5.36 10.06 0.33
CA GLN A 209 -4.25 10.61 1.14
C GLN A 209 -4.00 9.82 2.44
N PRO A 210 -5.00 9.42 3.25
CA PRO A 210 -4.74 8.70 4.50
C PRO A 210 -3.91 7.42 4.27
N ALA A 211 -4.30 6.61 3.29
CA ALA A 211 -3.57 5.38 2.94
C ALA A 211 -2.15 5.67 2.43
N HIS A 212 -1.92 6.80 1.76
CA HIS A 212 -0.60 7.21 1.32
C HIS A 212 0.28 7.66 2.49
N LEU A 213 -0.27 8.43 3.43
CA LEU A 213 0.42 8.89 4.63
C LEU A 213 0.77 7.72 5.56
N ASP A 214 -0.18 6.84 5.85
CA ASP A 214 0.05 5.65 6.69
C ASP A 214 1.20 4.81 6.16
N ARG A 215 1.26 4.62 4.83
CA ARG A 215 2.35 3.88 4.19
C ARG A 215 3.69 4.61 4.29
N LEU A 216 3.72 5.92 4.07
CA LEU A 216 4.94 6.72 4.20
C LEU A 216 5.46 6.68 5.64
N TYR A 217 4.57 6.81 6.63
CA TYR A 217 4.91 6.73 8.04
C TYR A 217 5.40 5.33 8.42
N GLY A 218 4.75 4.27 7.92
CA GLY A 218 5.21 2.89 8.07
C GLY A 218 6.62 2.68 7.52
N MET A 219 6.87 3.10 6.28
CA MET A 219 8.21 2.98 5.66
C MET A 219 9.29 3.73 6.44
N ILE A 220 8.99 4.92 6.97
CA ILE A 220 9.94 5.70 7.78
C ILE A 220 10.15 5.05 9.14
N THR A 221 9.09 4.55 9.76
CA THR A 221 9.15 3.87 11.06
C THR A 221 9.96 2.58 10.97
N ASP A 222 9.73 1.76 9.95
CA ASP A 222 10.50 0.54 9.69
C ASP A 222 11.97 0.87 9.44
N MET A 223 12.26 1.89 8.62
CA MET A 223 13.62 2.35 8.38
C MET A 223 14.33 2.83 9.65
N TYR A 224 13.61 3.52 10.55
CA TYR A 224 14.13 3.95 11.85
C TYR A 224 14.46 2.73 12.73
N ILE A 225 13.53 1.79 12.86
CA ILE A 225 13.73 0.56 13.63
C ILE A 225 14.92 -0.22 13.08
N ASP A 226 15.00 -0.40 11.77
CA ASP A 226 16.07 -1.15 11.12
C ASP A 226 17.43 -0.47 11.30
N LYS A 227 17.56 0.86 11.13
CA LYS A 227 18.80 1.62 11.40
C LYS A 227 19.38 1.26 12.77
N HIS A 228 18.56 1.30 13.81
CA HIS A 228 19.01 1.06 15.17
C HIS A 228 19.20 -0.43 15.46
N LYS A 229 18.36 -1.30 14.87
CA LYS A 229 18.51 -2.76 14.98
C LYS A 229 19.85 -3.23 14.38
N PHE A 230 20.30 -2.65 13.27
CA PHE A 230 21.63 -2.90 12.71
C PHE A 230 22.76 -2.45 13.64
N LYS A 231 22.53 -1.42 14.46
CA LYS A 231 23.45 -0.97 15.52
C LYS A 231 23.29 -1.74 16.84
N GLY A 232 22.44 -2.78 16.87
CA GLY A 232 22.18 -3.59 18.06
C GLY A 232 21.27 -2.93 19.10
N ALA A 233 20.63 -1.81 18.78
CA ALA A 233 19.75 -1.07 19.68
C ALA A 233 18.27 -1.34 19.37
N ASN A 234 17.45 -1.47 20.42
CA ASN A 234 15.99 -1.59 20.29
C ASN A 234 15.33 -0.24 20.58
N VAL A 235 14.77 0.39 19.55
CA VAL A 235 14.16 1.74 19.63
C VAL A 235 12.64 1.73 19.49
N LYS A 236 11.97 0.57 19.63
CA LYS A 236 10.50 0.47 19.53
C LYS A 236 9.78 1.43 20.49
N GLY A 237 10.35 1.70 21.67
CA GLY A 237 9.80 2.66 22.63
C GLY A 237 9.84 4.13 22.18
N LYS A 238 10.69 4.49 21.20
CA LYS A 238 10.79 5.84 20.64
C LYS A 238 9.84 6.06 19.44
N VAL A 239 9.14 5.02 18.96
CA VAL A 239 8.22 5.12 17.82
C VAL A 239 7.11 6.16 18.02
N PRO A 240 6.46 6.27 19.20
CA PRO A 240 5.47 7.33 19.42
C PRO A 240 6.03 8.74 19.23
N GLN A 241 7.29 8.97 19.67
CA GLN A 241 7.96 10.27 19.51
C GLN A 241 8.31 10.54 18.04
N LEU A 242 8.66 9.50 17.27
CA LEU A 242 8.86 9.62 15.83
C LEU A 242 7.56 10.04 15.12
N LEU A 243 6.42 9.45 15.52
CA LEU A 243 5.12 9.82 14.95
C LEU A 243 4.79 11.30 15.24
N GLU A 244 5.07 11.81 16.43
CA GLU A 244 4.90 13.25 16.74
C GLU A 244 5.77 14.16 15.86
N VAL A 245 6.99 13.71 15.51
CA VAL A 245 7.88 14.44 14.58
C VAL A 245 7.31 14.41 13.16
N LEU A 246 6.71 13.29 12.76
CA LEU A 246 6.08 13.12 11.46
C LEU A 246 4.77 13.92 11.32
N ASP A 247 3.99 14.07 12.39
CA ASP A 247 2.76 14.87 12.39
C ASP A 247 3.04 16.37 12.20
N LYS A 248 4.09 16.90 12.83
CA LYS A 248 4.54 18.29 12.67
C LYS A 248 5.49 18.52 11.49
N TYR A 249 5.75 17.45 10.74
CA TYR A 249 6.76 17.26 9.72
C TYR A 249 7.68 18.45 9.42
N GLU A 250 8.95 18.29 9.78
CA GLU A 250 10.05 19.13 9.30
C GLU A 250 11.23 18.22 8.95
N LEU A 251 11.71 18.27 7.70
CA LEU A 251 12.77 17.38 7.22
C LEU A 251 14.00 17.41 8.13
N LYS A 252 14.38 18.61 8.58
CA LYS A 252 15.54 18.78 9.46
C LYS A 252 15.32 18.09 10.82
N LYS A 253 14.17 18.29 11.45
CA LYS A 253 13.83 17.62 12.72
C LYS A 253 13.77 16.10 12.57
N LEU A 254 13.28 15.61 11.43
CA LEU A 254 13.26 14.18 11.15
C LEU A 254 14.68 13.61 11.01
N LEU A 255 15.57 14.28 10.30
CA LEU A 255 16.98 13.89 10.20
C LEU A 255 17.65 13.92 11.57
N ASP A 256 17.47 15.01 12.32
CA ASP A 256 18.02 15.16 13.67
C ASP A 256 17.51 14.05 14.62
N PHE A 257 16.23 13.68 14.50
CA PHE A 257 15.65 12.58 15.28
C PHE A 257 16.27 11.23 14.92
N PHE A 258 16.53 10.97 13.64
CA PHE A 258 17.20 9.75 13.19
C PHE A 258 18.63 9.67 13.71
N ASP A 259 19.33 10.79 13.89
CA ASP A 259 20.72 10.82 14.36
C ASP A 259 20.86 10.78 15.88
N GLN A 260 19.77 11.02 16.61
CA GLN A 260 19.73 10.85 18.07
C GLN A 260 19.77 9.36 18.44
N SER A 261 20.85 8.99 19.14
CA SER A 261 21.12 7.62 19.63
C SER A 261 20.06 7.15 20.63
#